data_AF-A0A1Z4GN24-F1
#
_entry.id   AF-A0A1Z4GN24-F1
#
_cell.length_a   1.000
_cell.length_b   1.000
_cell.length_c   1.000
_cell.angle_alpha   90.00
_cell.angle_beta   90.00
_cell.angle_gamma   90.00
#
_symmetry.space_group_name_H-M   'P 1'
#
loop_
_entity.id
_entity.type
_entity.pdbx_description
1 polymer ?
#
loop_
_entity_poly.entity_id
_entity_poly.type
_entity_poly.pdbx_seq_one_letter_code
_entity_poly.pdbx_strand_id
1 'polypeptide(L)'
;MLEAKIINYLSHLGDSDYIAEVASSPGAIETLIKMLQNHDPDVVGYAGLFITDFVLSCSRNDTCKISWETQLEPVIIPELERLVFAENHFIRRQVIYTLGKICSYESVPILLQAFYEYRESDPILLPRLLGELFWLGVENRADILSSMVNSQYYTTRWAVINLLGEFIYHSASEQDGTFSMKYNFSEKLRNDSHPLVQAEAEYEYQLLVLQHRKLQENVSKADYKRQRKDLKKLEPYFCFSDVVNLFSHYMSTNNLSTYTMQELETFIDNKTQQL
;
A
#
# COMPACT_ATOMS: atom_id res chain seq x y z
N MET A 1 -17.85 18.63 19.19
CA MET A 1 -16.68 18.71 20.08
C MET A 1 -15.77 17.49 19.91
N LEU A 2 -16.32 16.26 19.96
CA LEU A 2 -15.54 15.04 19.73
C LEU A 2 -14.91 14.96 18.34
N GLU A 3 -15.64 15.30 17.28
CA GLU A 3 -15.10 15.36 15.92
C GLU A 3 -13.85 16.26 15.83
N ALA A 4 -13.88 17.43 16.48
CA ALA A 4 -12.71 18.31 16.54
C ALA A 4 -11.57 17.73 17.38
N LYS A 5 -11.85 17.00 18.47
CA LYS A 5 -10.82 16.28 19.24
C LYS A 5 -10.15 15.20 18.36
N ILE A 6 -10.95 14.44 17.60
CA ILE A 6 -10.47 13.41 16.67
C ILE A 6 -9.64 14.05 15.55
N ILE A 7 -10.11 15.11 14.88
CA ILE A 7 -9.33 15.77 13.81
C ILE A 7 -7.99 16.31 14.33
N ASN A 8 -7.97 16.87 15.54
CA ASN A 8 -6.76 17.47 16.12
C ASN A 8 -5.89 16.48 16.91
N TYR A 9 -6.25 15.18 16.95
CA TYR A 9 -5.58 14.20 17.79
C TYR A 9 -4.10 14.02 17.44
N LEU A 10 -3.69 14.35 16.22
CA LEU A 10 -2.30 14.25 15.79
C LEU A 10 -1.36 15.15 16.62
N SER A 11 -1.88 16.21 17.25
CA SER A 11 -1.12 17.02 18.20
C SER A 11 -0.83 16.30 19.53
N HIS A 12 -1.43 15.12 19.72
CA HIS A 12 -1.35 14.24 20.88
C HIS A 12 -0.83 12.85 20.50
N LEU A 13 -0.09 12.71 19.38
CA LEU A 13 0.50 11.44 18.98
C LEU A 13 1.38 10.87 20.11
N GLY A 14 1.13 9.60 20.46
CA GLY A 14 1.83 8.90 21.53
C GLY A 14 1.26 9.13 22.95
N ASP A 15 0.29 10.04 23.11
CA ASP A 15 -0.48 10.20 24.35
C ASP A 15 -1.65 9.20 24.35
N SER A 16 -1.37 7.98 24.82
CA SER A 16 -2.37 6.91 24.86
C SER A 16 -3.56 7.23 25.77
N ASP A 17 -3.37 8.07 26.79
CA ASP A 17 -4.43 8.43 27.73
C ASP A 17 -5.40 9.42 27.09
N TYR A 18 -4.89 10.39 26.32
CA TYR A 18 -5.74 11.28 25.51
C TYR A 18 -6.58 10.49 24.50
N ILE A 19 -5.95 9.58 23.75
CA ILE A 19 -6.65 8.77 22.74
C ILE A 19 -7.73 7.89 23.41
N ALA A 20 -7.40 7.28 24.55
CA ALA A 20 -8.34 6.50 25.35
C ALA A 20 -9.53 7.33 25.86
N GLU A 21 -9.28 8.55 26.36
CA GLU A 21 -10.31 9.48 26.82
C GLU A 21 -11.28 9.84 25.68
N VAL A 22 -10.74 10.15 24.50
CA VAL A 22 -11.55 10.51 23.33
C VAL A 22 -12.41 9.33 22.89
N ALA A 23 -11.83 8.13 22.79
CA ALA A 23 -12.55 6.92 22.36
C ALA A 23 -13.61 6.45 23.38
N SER A 24 -13.38 6.71 24.67
CA SER A 24 -14.30 6.32 25.76
C SER A 24 -15.35 7.41 26.07
N SER A 25 -15.27 8.57 25.42
CA SER A 25 -16.21 9.66 25.64
C SER A 25 -17.63 9.29 25.16
N PRO A 26 -18.69 9.68 25.89
CA PRO A 26 -20.07 9.46 25.41
C PRO A 26 -20.28 10.07 24.02
N GLY A 27 -20.77 9.28 23.06
CA GLY A 27 -20.95 9.72 21.67
C GLY A 27 -19.76 9.48 20.74
N ALA A 28 -18.66 8.88 21.22
CA ALA A 28 -17.46 8.67 20.41
C ALA A 28 -17.71 7.72 19.23
N ILE A 29 -18.44 6.62 19.45
CA ILE A 29 -18.77 5.64 18.41
C ILE A 29 -19.61 6.29 17.31
N GLU A 30 -20.68 7.00 17.69
CA GLU A 30 -21.55 7.71 16.74
C GLU A 30 -20.79 8.78 15.97
N THR A 31 -19.84 9.45 16.64
CA THR A 31 -18.97 10.44 16.00
C THR A 31 -18.05 9.78 14.98
N LEU A 32 -17.40 8.67 15.32
CA LEU A 32 -16.52 7.94 14.40
C LEU A 32 -17.28 7.40 13.20
N ILE A 33 -18.44 6.78 13.41
CA ILE A 33 -19.30 6.30 12.32
C ILE A 33 -19.69 7.47 11.40
N LYS A 34 -20.13 8.60 11.97
CA LYS A 34 -20.48 9.80 11.19
C LYS A 34 -19.28 10.32 10.38
N MET A 35 -18.07 10.29 10.94
CA MET A 35 -16.86 10.69 10.23
C MET A 35 -16.51 9.71 9.10
N LEU A 36 -16.63 8.40 9.32
CA LEU A 36 -16.43 7.38 8.30
C LEU A 36 -17.48 7.47 7.17
N GLN A 37 -18.70 7.89 7.48
CA GLN A 37 -19.77 8.10 6.50
C GLN A 37 -19.69 9.48 5.81
N ASN A 38 -18.67 10.30 6.10
CA ASN A 38 -18.47 11.58 5.45
C ASN A 38 -18.01 11.41 3.99
N HIS A 39 -18.39 12.34 3.12
CA HIS A 39 -17.94 12.38 1.73
C HIS A 39 -16.56 13.01 1.56
N ASP A 40 -16.10 13.78 2.56
CA ASP A 40 -14.78 14.38 2.59
C ASP A 40 -13.70 13.32 2.91
N PRO A 41 -12.79 13.01 1.97
CA PRO A 41 -11.74 12.02 2.18
C PRO A 41 -10.80 12.38 3.34
N ASP A 42 -10.62 13.66 3.66
CA ASP A 42 -9.75 14.07 4.77
C ASP A 42 -10.39 13.73 6.12
N VAL A 43 -11.71 13.92 6.26
CA VAL A 43 -12.45 13.56 7.48
C VAL A 43 -12.42 12.04 7.71
N VAL A 44 -12.63 11.25 6.65
CA VAL A 44 -12.49 9.79 6.70
C VAL A 44 -11.03 9.40 7.00
N GLY A 45 -10.09 10.12 6.40
CA GLY A 45 -8.66 10.16 6.71
C GLY A 45 -8.35 10.16 8.20
N TYR A 46 -8.77 11.24 8.86
CA TYR A 46 -8.57 11.44 10.29
C TYR A 46 -9.24 10.38 11.15
N ALA A 47 -10.45 9.94 10.79
CA ALA A 47 -11.12 8.85 11.52
C ALA A 47 -10.33 7.54 11.44
N GLY A 48 -9.89 7.15 10.23
CA GLY A 48 -9.10 5.93 10.03
C GLY A 48 -7.75 5.94 10.77
N LEU A 49 -7.05 7.08 10.74
CA LEU A 49 -5.80 7.24 11.49
C LEU A 49 -6.03 7.18 13.01
N PHE A 50 -7.05 7.87 13.53
CA PHE A 50 -7.42 7.81 14.95
C PHE A 50 -7.75 6.38 15.39
N ILE A 51 -8.55 5.64 14.61
CA ILE A 51 -8.89 4.24 14.86
C ILE A 51 -7.61 3.39 14.93
N THR A 52 -6.70 3.58 13.97
CA THR A 52 -5.42 2.87 13.92
C THR A 52 -4.62 3.08 15.21
N ASP A 53 -4.42 4.33 15.61
CA ASP A 53 -3.60 4.66 16.78
C ASP A 53 -4.29 4.26 18.10
N PHE A 54 -5.62 4.31 18.16
CA PHE A 54 -6.39 3.77 19.29
C PHE A 54 -6.17 2.26 19.44
N VAL A 55 -6.31 1.49 18.37
CA VAL A 55 -6.11 0.02 18.42
C VAL A 55 -4.66 -0.33 18.77
N LEU A 56 -3.68 0.39 18.23
CA LEU A 56 -2.27 0.19 18.62
C LEU A 56 -2.04 0.45 20.11
N SER A 57 -2.76 1.41 20.68
CA SER A 57 -2.72 1.73 22.12
C SER A 57 -3.34 0.64 23.00
N CYS A 58 -4.25 -0.19 22.47
CA CYS A 58 -4.84 -1.32 23.21
C CYS A 58 -3.80 -2.32 23.73
N SER A 59 -2.65 -2.45 23.06
CA SER A 59 -1.54 -3.29 23.52
C SER A 59 -0.94 -2.84 24.86
N ARG A 60 -1.20 -1.59 25.28
CA ARG A 60 -0.66 -0.96 26.49
C ARG A 60 -1.75 -0.58 27.50
N ASN A 61 -3.02 -0.77 27.15
CA ASN A 61 -4.16 -0.30 27.95
C ASN A 61 -5.35 -1.27 27.84
N ASP A 62 -5.61 -2.02 28.91
CA ASP A 62 -6.69 -3.02 28.97
C ASP A 62 -8.09 -2.40 28.80
N THR A 63 -8.28 -1.15 29.21
CA THR A 63 -9.57 -0.47 29.04
C THR A 63 -9.83 -0.20 27.56
N CYS A 64 -8.81 0.24 26.82
CA CYS A 64 -8.90 0.42 25.37
C CYS A 64 -9.17 -0.91 24.67
N LYS A 65 -8.46 -1.97 25.09
CA LYS A 65 -8.66 -3.32 24.54
C LYS A 65 -10.10 -3.81 24.73
N ILE A 66 -10.63 -3.75 25.95
CA ILE A 66 -12.01 -4.16 26.24
C ILE A 66 -13.00 -3.30 25.45
N SER A 67 -12.80 -1.98 25.40
CA SER A 67 -13.66 -1.06 24.64
C SER A 67 -13.66 -1.39 23.14
N TRP A 68 -12.49 -1.67 22.56
CA TRP A 68 -12.35 -2.12 21.18
C TRP A 68 -13.15 -3.40 20.92
N GLU A 69 -12.81 -4.48 21.63
CA GLU A 69 -13.36 -5.82 21.38
C GLU A 69 -14.88 -5.90 21.64
N THR A 70 -15.41 -5.12 22.58
CA THR A 70 -16.83 -5.23 23.00
C THR A 70 -17.77 -4.20 22.38
N GLN A 71 -17.26 -3.05 21.93
CA GLN A 71 -18.10 -1.93 21.50
C GLN A 71 -17.73 -1.39 20.12
N LEU A 72 -16.45 -1.07 19.88
CA LEU A 72 -16.04 -0.41 18.64
C LEU A 72 -15.85 -1.38 17.48
N GLU A 73 -15.16 -2.50 17.67
CA GLU A 73 -14.85 -3.45 16.60
C GLU A 73 -16.11 -3.94 15.85
N PRO A 74 -17.20 -4.36 16.53
CA PRO A 74 -18.39 -4.89 15.85
C PRO A 74 -19.12 -3.87 14.97
N VAL A 75 -18.88 -2.57 15.15
CA VAL A 75 -19.56 -1.50 14.41
C VAL A 75 -18.62 -0.74 13.46
N ILE A 76 -17.33 -0.65 13.79
CA ILE A 76 -16.33 0.05 12.97
C ILE A 76 -15.85 -0.83 11.80
N ILE A 77 -15.61 -2.14 12.03
CA ILE A 77 -15.13 -3.01 10.96
C ILE A 77 -16.11 -3.06 9.77
N PRO A 78 -17.44 -3.26 9.96
CA PRO A 78 -18.37 -3.25 8.84
C PRO A 78 -18.41 -1.94 8.06
N GLU A 79 -18.24 -0.78 8.73
CA GLU A 79 -18.17 0.52 8.05
C GLU A 79 -16.90 0.67 7.23
N LEU A 80 -15.75 0.22 7.77
CA LEU A 80 -14.51 0.18 7.02
C LEU A 80 -14.61 -0.76 5.82
N GLU A 81 -15.12 -1.99 5.99
CA GLU A 81 -15.30 -2.94 4.88
C GLU A 81 -16.19 -2.37 3.77
N ARG A 82 -17.28 -1.66 4.12
CA ARG A 82 -18.12 -0.97 3.14
C ARG A 82 -17.34 0.09 2.35
N LEU A 83 -16.48 0.85 3.03
CA LEU A 83 -15.70 1.93 2.42
C LEU A 83 -14.51 1.45 1.58
N VAL A 84 -14.11 0.17 1.68
CA VAL A 84 -13.17 -0.45 0.72
C VAL A 84 -13.69 -0.31 -0.72
N PHE A 85 -15.02 -0.26 -0.89
CA PHE A 85 -15.69 -0.08 -2.18
C PHE A 85 -16.24 1.34 -2.41
N ALA A 86 -15.76 2.33 -1.65
CA ALA A 86 -16.15 3.72 -1.89
C ALA A 86 -15.71 4.17 -3.29
N GLU A 87 -16.47 5.06 -3.93
CA GLU A 87 -16.10 5.62 -5.24
C GLU A 87 -14.79 6.42 -5.16
N ASN A 88 -14.53 7.10 -4.05
CA ASN A 88 -13.35 7.94 -3.87
C ASN A 88 -12.08 7.09 -3.61
N HIS A 89 -11.08 7.23 -4.49
CA HIS A 89 -9.78 6.55 -4.41
C HIS A 89 -9.06 6.79 -3.06
N PHE A 90 -9.07 8.02 -2.55
CA PHE A 90 -8.39 8.37 -1.31
C PHE A 90 -9.04 7.71 -0.08
N ILE A 91 -10.38 7.60 -0.08
CA ILE A 91 -11.13 6.86 0.94
C ILE A 91 -10.74 5.39 0.92
N ARG A 92 -10.79 4.73 -0.25
CA ARG A 92 -10.40 3.32 -0.38
C ARG A 92 -8.99 3.10 0.16
N ARG A 93 -8.04 3.92 -0.28
CA ARG A 93 -6.63 3.84 0.12
C ARG A 93 -6.44 3.96 1.63
N GLN A 94 -7.12 4.88 2.29
CA GLN A 94 -7.03 5.06 3.74
C GLN A 94 -7.65 3.90 4.50
N VAL A 95 -8.82 3.44 4.06
CA VAL A 95 -9.58 2.39 4.75
C VAL A 95 -8.87 1.05 4.66
N ILE A 96 -8.32 0.72 3.49
CA ILE A 96 -7.46 -0.45 3.29
C ILE A 96 -6.26 -0.40 4.24
N TYR A 97 -5.57 0.75 4.34
CA TYR A 97 -4.49 0.93 5.29
C TYR A 97 -4.94 0.68 6.73
N THR A 98 -6.07 1.28 7.11
CA THR A 98 -6.63 1.16 8.46
C THR A 98 -6.91 -0.30 8.82
N LEU A 99 -7.62 -1.03 7.96
CA LEU A 99 -7.91 -2.47 8.14
C LEU A 99 -6.64 -3.32 8.28
N GLY A 100 -5.61 -3.03 7.47
CA GLY A 100 -4.31 -3.70 7.56
C GLY A 100 -3.59 -3.45 8.89
N LYS A 101 -3.59 -2.20 9.37
CA LYS A 101 -2.85 -1.81 10.60
C LYS A 101 -3.55 -2.18 11.89
N ILE A 102 -4.87 -2.30 11.90
CA ILE A 102 -5.61 -2.86 13.03
C ILE A 102 -5.63 -4.40 13.01
N CYS A 103 -4.93 -5.03 12.06
CA CYS A 103 -4.86 -6.49 11.91
C CYS A 103 -6.25 -7.14 11.78
N SER A 104 -7.17 -6.55 10.99
CA SER A 104 -8.50 -7.12 10.75
C SER A 104 -8.43 -8.33 9.82
N TYR A 105 -8.04 -9.49 10.37
CA TYR A 105 -7.90 -10.74 9.62
C TYR A 105 -9.23 -11.21 9.00
N GLU A 106 -10.35 -10.94 9.67
CA GLU A 106 -11.70 -11.27 9.17
C GLU A 106 -12.07 -10.47 7.91
N SER A 107 -11.41 -9.32 7.67
CA SER A 107 -11.63 -8.50 6.48
C SER A 107 -10.82 -8.97 5.24
N VAL A 108 -9.99 -10.01 5.36
CA VAL A 108 -9.23 -10.55 4.22
C VAL A 108 -10.12 -10.93 3.02
N PRO A 109 -11.28 -11.60 3.17
CA PRO A 109 -12.17 -11.88 2.04
C PRO A 109 -12.65 -10.62 1.32
N ILE A 110 -12.96 -9.55 2.05
CA ILE A 110 -13.39 -8.26 1.48
C ILE A 110 -12.25 -7.59 0.72
N LEU A 111 -11.04 -7.58 1.28
CA LEU A 111 -9.86 -7.03 0.61
C LEU A 111 -9.49 -7.83 -0.64
N LEU A 112 -9.66 -9.17 -0.63
CA LEU A 112 -9.48 -10.01 -1.82
C LEU A 112 -10.53 -9.71 -2.89
N GLN A 113 -11.79 -9.50 -2.50
CA GLN A 113 -12.82 -9.07 -3.45
C GLN A 113 -12.45 -7.72 -4.08
N ALA A 114 -12.01 -6.75 -3.27
CA ALA A 114 -11.54 -5.45 -3.75
C ALA A 114 -10.36 -5.58 -4.72
N PHE A 115 -9.44 -6.51 -4.47
CA PHE A 115 -8.33 -6.76 -5.39
C PHE A 115 -8.86 -7.16 -6.77
N TYR A 116 -9.80 -8.11 -6.84
CA TYR A 116 -10.33 -8.53 -8.14
C TYR A 116 -11.16 -7.44 -8.83
N GLU A 117 -11.81 -6.55 -8.08
CA GLU A 117 -12.54 -5.41 -8.62
C GLU A 117 -11.61 -4.32 -9.19
N TYR A 118 -10.51 -4.03 -8.48
CA TYR A 118 -9.64 -2.89 -8.80
C TYR A 118 -8.40 -3.23 -9.64
N ARG A 119 -8.03 -4.50 -9.77
CA ARG A 119 -6.79 -4.89 -10.48
C ARG A 119 -6.67 -4.36 -11.91
N GLU A 120 -7.79 -4.17 -12.61
CA GLU A 120 -7.83 -3.71 -14.01
C GLU A 120 -8.33 -2.25 -14.14
N SER A 121 -8.56 -1.54 -13.04
CA SER A 121 -9.20 -0.22 -13.06
C SER A 121 -8.51 0.82 -12.17
N ASP A 122 -7.81 0.40 -11.12
CA ASP A 122 -7.10 1.29 -10.19
C ASP A 122 -5.72 0.71 -9.82
N PRO A 123 -4.74 0.73 -10.76
CA PRO A 123 -3.39 0.22 -10.51
C PRO A 123 -2.64 1.00 -9.42
N ILE A 124 -3.02 2.24 -9.14
CA ILE A 124 -2.39 3.10 -8.14
C ILE A 124 -2.75 2.64 -6.71
N LEU A 125 -3.94 2.05 -6.53
CA LEU A 125 -4.37 1.48 -5.26
C LEU A 125 -3.67 0.14 -4.94
N LEU A 126 -3.29 -0.64 -5.96
CA LEU A 126 -2.86 -2.03 -5.79
C LEU A 126 -1.66 -2.23 -4.85
N PRO A 127 -0.59 -1.40 -4.89
CA PRO A 127 0.52 -1.58 -3.94
C PRO A 127 0.08 -1.46 -2.48
N ARG A 128 -0.83 -0.53 -2.17
CA ARG A 128 -1.40 -0.41 -0.82
C ARG A 128 -2.25 -1.63 -0.49
N LEU A 129 -3.19 -2.00 -1.36
CA LEU A 129 -4.12 -3.11 -1.12
C LEU A 129 -3.39 -4.44 -0.91
N LEU A 130 -2.47 -4.76 -1.80
CA LEU A 130 -1.70 -6.01 -1.70
C LEU A 130 -0.70 -5.97 -0.56
N GLY A 131 -0.10 -4.82 -0.27
CA GLY A 131 0.76 -4.65 0.90
C GLY A 131 0.04 -5.03 2.19
N GLU A 132 -1.19 -4.52 2.39
CA GLU A 132 -1.98 -4.86 3.58
C GLU A 132 -2.52 -6.30 3.55
N LEU A 133 -2.97 -6.83 2.40
CA LEU A 133 -3.36 -8.24 2.28
C LEU A 133 -2.21 -9.21 2.63
N PHE A 134 -1.00 -8.90 2.18
CA PHE A 134 0.16 -9.74 2.42
C PHE A 134 0.63 -9.60 3.87
N TRP A 135 0.50 -8.40 4.45
CA TRP A 135 0.68 -8.16 5.88
C TRP A 135 -0.27 -9.00 6.73
N LEU A 136 -1.54 -9.11 6.32
CA LEU A 136 -2.56 -9.95 6.96
C LEU A 136 -2.39 -11.45 6.71
N GLY A 137 -1.34 -11.87 6.00
CA GLY A 137 -0.97 -13.28 5.88
C GLY A 137 -1.68 -14.05 4.77
N VAL A 138 -2.18 -13.39 3.73
CA VAL A 138 -2.75 -14.11 2.58
C VAL A 138 -1.71 -15.06 1.96
N GLU A 139 -2.10 -16.30 1.70
CA GLU A 139 -1.17 -17.38 1.32
C GLU A 139 -0.86 -17.40 -0.20
N ASN A 140 -1.83 -17.07 -1.06
CA ASN A 140 -1.74 -17.17 -2.51
C ASN A 140 -1.05 -15.97 -3.19
N ARG A 141 -0.01 -15.41 -2.54
CA ARG A 141 0.69 -14.19 -3.00
C ARG A 141 1.22 -14.33 -4.43
N ALA A 142 1.81 -15.46 -4.76
CA ALA A 142 2.38 -15.73 -6.09
C ALA A 142 1.30 -15.76 -7.19
N ASP A 143 0.12 -16.31 -6.90
CA ASP A 143 -0.99 -16.38 -7.86
C ASP A 143 -1.58 -14.99 -8.10
N ILE A 144 -1.76 -14.21 -7.03
CA ILE A 144 -2.20 -12.81 -7.08
C ILE A 144 -1.24 -12.00 -7.96
N LEU A 145 0.06 -12.04 -7.69
CA LEU A 145 1.07 -11.33 -8.48
C LEU A 145 1.11 -11.83 -9.93
N SER A 146 0.99 -13.14 -10.14
CA SER A 146 0.94 -13.72 -11.49
C SER A 146 -0.24 -13.20 -12.29
N SER A 147 -1.40 -13.02 -11.66
CA SER A 147 -2.58 -12.44 -12.31
C SER A 147 -2.33 -11.00 -12.76
N MET A 148 -1.64 -10.19 -11.96
CA MET A 148 -1.29 -8.81 -12.32
C MET A 148 -0.26 -8.76 -13.44
N VAL A 149 0.78 -9.59 -13.40
CA VAL A 149 1.80 -9.65 -14.48
C VAL A 149 1.20 -10.10 -15.82
N ASN A 150 0.06 -10.79 -15.81
CA ASN A 150 -0.65 -11.19 -17.02
C ASN A 150 -1.78 -10.21 -17.41
N SER A 151 -1.92 -9.06 -16.72
CA SER A 151 -2.90 -8.03 -17.07
C SER A 151 -2.60 -7.45 -18.45
N GLN A 152 -3.67 -7.07 -19.16
CA GLN A 152 -3.57 -6.31 -20.42
C GLN A 152 -3.01 -4.90 -20.19
N TYR A 153 -3.27 -4.31 -19.03
CA TYR A 153 -2.82 -2.95 -18.70
C TYR A 153 -1.38 -2.99 -18.17
N TYR A 154 -0.50 -2.26 -18.84
CA TYR A 154 0.91 -2.24 -18.46
C TYR A 154 1.11 -1.59 -17.09
N THR A 155 0.26 -0.65 -16.68
CA THR A 155 0.31 -0.01 -15.35
C THR A 155 0.00 -0.99 -14.22
N THR A 156 -0.91 -1.95 -14.43
CA THR A 156 -1.14 -3.06 -13.49
C THR A 156 0.08 -3.98 -13.41
N ARG A 157 0.69 -4.32 -14.55
CA ARG A 157 1.94 -5.09 -14.57
C ARG A 157 3.08 -4.32 -13.86
N TRP A 158 3.15 -3.02 -14.09
CA TRP A 158 4.15 -2.12 -13.50
C TRP A 158 4.05 -2.03 -11.98
N ALA A 159 2.82 -1.97 -11.45
CA ALA A 159 2.56 -1.94 -10.01
C ALA A 159 3.16 -3.12 -9.25
N VAL A 160 3.35 -4.28 -9.92
CA VAL A 160 4.01 -5.45 -9.33
C VAL A 160 5.45 -5.12 -8.92
N ILE A 161 6.18 -4.35 -9.74
CA ILE A 161 7.59 -4.01 -9.46
C ILE A 161 7.68 -3.17 -8.18
N ASN A 162 6.82 -2.16 -8.05
CA ASN A 162 6.75 -1.35 -6.84
C ASN A 162 6.42 -2.17 -5.60
N LEU A 163 5.41 -3.06 -5.69
CA LEU A 163 5.03 -3.94 -4.59
C LEU A 163 6.16 -4.89 -4.17
N LEU A 164 6.89 -5.46 -5.13
CA LEU A 164 8.06 -6.32 -4.85
C LEU A 164 9.18 -5.53 -4.15
N GLY A 165 9.34 -4.25 -4.46
CA GLY A 165 10.28 -3.34 -3.79
C GLY A 165 10.09 -3.28 -2.28
N GLU A 166 8.84 -3.31 -1.81
CA GLU A 166 8.48 -3.22 -0.39
C GLU A 166 8.79 -4.50 0.40
N PHE A 167 8.95 -5.65 -0.26
CA PHE A 167 9.21 -6.91 0.44
C PHE A 167 10.66 -7.05 0.87
N ILE A 168 10.82 -7.30 2.16
CA ILE A 168 12.09 -7.57 2.83
C ILE A 168 12.32 -9.08 2.83
N TYR A 169 13.43 -9.51 2.26
CA TYR A 169 13.94 -10.89 2.34
C TYR A 169 15.13 -10.93 3.32
N HIS A 170 15.37 -12.09 3.93
CA HIS A 170 16.42 -12.28 4.93
C HIS A 170 17.77 -12.60 4.30
N SER A 171 17.75 -13.26 3.15
CA SER A 171 18.95 -13.65 2.41
C SER A 171 18.73 -13.53 0.91
N ALA A 172 19.74 -13.07 0.18
CA ALA A 172 19.71 -13.01 -1.29
C ALA A 172 19.97 -14.41 -1.89
N SER A 173 19.11 -15.38 -1.55
CA SER A 173 19.27 -16.78 -1.90
C SER A 173 17.94 -17.38 -2.35
N GLU A 174 17.99 -18.35 -3.27
CA GLU A 174 16.78 -18.98 -3.82
C GLU A 174 15.96 -19.76 -2.77
N GLN A 175 16.58 -20.13 -1.64
CA GLN A 175 15.88 -20.75 -0.50
C GLN A 175 15.02 -19.73 0.28
N ASP A 176 15.28 -18.43 0.15
CA ASP A 176 14.42 -17.39 0.70
C ASP A 176 13.26 -17.17 -0.28
N GLY A 177 12.04 -17.55 0.14
CA GLY A 177 10.85 -17.49 -0.70
C GLY A 177 10.53 -16.08 -1.19
N THR A 178 10.82 -15.04 -0.39
CA THR A 178 10.61 -13.64 -0.78
C THR A 178 11.63 -13.22 -1.82
N PHE A 179 12.91 -13.56 -1.64
CA PHE A 179 13.94 -13.30 -2.66
C PHE A 179 13.60 -14.01 -3.98
N SER A 180 13.28 -15.30 -3.92
CA SER A 180 12.92 -16.10 -5.10
C SER A 180 11.72 -15.52 -5.84
N MET A 181 10.67 -15.10 -5.10
CA MET A 181 9.51 -14.41 -5.68
C MET A 181 9.91 -13.12 -6.40
N LYS A 182 10.67 -12.24 -5.74
CA LYS A 182 11.15 -10.98 -6.34
C LYS A 182 11.98 -11.23 -7.59
N TYR A 183 12.89 -12.20 -7.53
CA TYR A 183 13.77 -12.57 -8.63
C TYR A 183 12.98 -13.05 -9.84
N ASN A 184 12.07 -14.01 -9.66
CA ASN A 184 11.30 -14.61 -10.74
C ASN A 184 10.36 -13.61 -11.43
N PHE A 185 9.69 -12.75 -10.67
CA PHE A 185 8.81 -11.74 -11.26
C PHE A 185 9.59 -10.63 -11.95
N SER A 186 10.72 -10.19 -11.41
CA SER A 186 11.60 -9.21 -12.08
C SER A 186 12.18 -9.79 -13.37
N GLU A 187 12.57 -11.07 -13.36
CA GLU A 187 13.04 -11.78 -14.56
C GLU A 187 11.97 -11.92 -15.65
N LYS A 188 10.71 -12.10 -15.25
CA LYS A 188 9.60 -12.11 -16.19
C LYS A 188 9.35 -10.71 -16.77
N LEU A 189 9.28 -9.69 -15.93
CA LEU A 189 8.92 -8.31 -16.31
C LEU A 189 10.02 -7.56 -17.07
N ARG A 190 11.30 -7.94 -16.96
CA ARG A 190 12.37 -7.38 -17.80
C ARG A 190 12.20 -7.68 -19.30
N ASN A 191 11.29 -8.60 -19.64
CA ASN A 191 10.89 -8.90 -21.01
C ASN A 191 9.48 -8.36 -21.35
N ASP A 192 8.95 -7.43 -20.54
CA ASP A 192 7.65 -6.80 -20.80
C ASP A 192 7.66 -6.03 -22.13
N SER A 193 6.50 -5.97 -22.79
CA SER A 193 6.35 -5.24 -24.04
C SER A 193 6.36 -3.72 -23.85
N HIS A 194 6.04 -3.23 -22.65
CA HIS A 194 6.01 -1.80 -22.36
C HIS A 194 7.38 -1.31 -21.85
N PRO A 195 8.00 -0.29 -22.48
CA PRO A 195 9.36 0.15 -22.15
C PRO A 195 9.56 0.58 -20.69
N LEU A 196 8.58 1.24 -20.08
CA LEU A 196 8.67 1.66 -18.67
C LEU A 196 8.73 0.47 -17.70
N VAL A 197 7.91 -0.55 -17.95
CA VAL A 197 7.89 -1.78 -17.13
C VAL A 197 9.21 -2.54 -17.30
N GLN A 198 9.64 -2.71 -18.56
CA GLN A 198 10.90 -3.35 -18.89
C GLN A 198 12.09 -2.66 -18.21
N ALA A 199 12.17 -1.33 -18.29
CA ALA A 199 13.30 -0.56 -17.74
C ALA A 199 13.41 -0.71 -16.22
N GLU A 200 12.30 -0.56 -15.49
CA GLU A 200 12.31 -0.73 -14.03
C GLU A 200 12.58 -2.18 -13.62
N ALA A 201 11.97 -3.16 -14.31
CA ALA A 201 12.19 -4.57 -14.01
C ALA A 201 13.63 -5.02 -14.30
N GLU A 202 14.25 -4.53 -15.37
CA GLU A 202 15.65 -4.81 -15.69
C GLU A 202 16.56 -4.31 -14.56
N TYR A 203 16.37 -3.07 -14.10
CA TYR A 203 17.17 -2.51 -13.02
C TYR A 203 17.04 -3.32 -11.73
N GLU A 204 15.81 -3.66 -11.33
CA GLU A 204 15.55 -4.46 -10.12
C GLU A 204 16.10 -5.89 -10.26
N TYR A 205 15.94 -6.53 -11.41
CA TYR A 205 16.52 -7.85 -11.66
C TYR A 205 18.04 -7.84 -11.54
N GLN A 206 18.72 -6.87 -12.15
CA GLN A 206 20.18 -6.77 -12.06
C GLN A 206 20.66 -6.48 -10.64
N LEU A 207 19.87 -5.75 -9.84
CA LEU A 207 20.15 -5.54 -8.42
C LEU A 207 20.08 -6.86 -7.64
N LEU A 208 19.05 -7.67 -7.89
CA LEU A 208 18.87 -8.98 -7.26
C LEU A 208 19.99 -9.95 -7.67
N VAL A 209 20.36 -10.00 -8.96
CA VAL A 209 21.50 -10.78 -9.46
C VAL A 209 22.79 -10.40 -8.74
N LEU A 210 23.09 -9.09 -8.62
CA LEU A 210 24.29 -8.62 -7.94
C LEU A 210 24.32 -9.01 -6.46
N GLN A 211 23.18 -8.93 -5.78
CA GLN A 211 23.04 -9.34 -4.38
C GLN A 211 23.20 -10.86 -4.20
N HIS A 212 22.63 -11.64 -5.10
CA HIS A 212 22.79 -13.10 -5.11
C HIS A 212 24.23 -13.52 -5.33
N ARG A 213 24.89 -12.95 -6.35
CA ARG A 213 26.31 -13.21 -6.64
C ARG A 213 27.22 -12.81 -5.50
N LYS A 214 26.93 -11.69 -4.82
CA LYS A 214 27.69 -11.29 -3.63
C LYS A 214 27.70 -12.38 -2.57
N LEU A 215 26.57 -13.05 -2.36
CA LEU A 215 26.45 -14.14 -1.40
C LEU A 215 27.13 -15.43 -1.89
N GLN A 216 26.88 -15.84 -3.14
CA GLN A 216 27.35 -17.12 -3.68
C GLN A 216 28.84 -17.12 -4.04
N GLU A 217 29.33 -16.05 -4.64
CA GLU A 217 30.69 -15.95 -5.18
C GLU A 217 31.68 -15.26 -4.22
N ASN A 218 31.24 -14.90 -3.00
CA ASN A 218 32.04 -14.12 -2.05
C ASN A 218 32.66 -12.85 -2.67
N VAL A 219 31.90 -12.15 -3.50
CA VAL A 219 32.37 -10.94 -4.19
C VAL A 219 32.92 -9.93 -3.19
N SER A 220 34.13 -9.42 -3.46
CA SER A 220 34.78 -8.46 -2.58
C SER A 220 33.91 -7.20 -2.39
N LYS A 221 34.00 -6.57 -1.20
CA LYS A 221 33.25 -5.33 -0.91
C LYS A 221 33.57 -4.21 -1.92
N ALA A 222 34.80 -4.15 -2.41
CA ALA A 222 35.24 -3.16 -3.40
C ALA A 222 34.60 -3.42 -4.78
N ASP A 223 34.63 -4.68 -5.25
CA ASP A 223 34.02 -5.05 -6.53
C ASP A 223 32.51 -4.89 -6.50
N TYR A 224 31.84 -5.28 -5.41
CA TYR A 224 30.41 -5.05 -5.23
C TYR A 224 30.06 -3.56 -5.31
N LYS A 225 30.85 -2.69 -4.65
CA LYS A 225 30.62 -1.24 -4.70
C LYS A 225 30.82 -0.69 -6.12
N ARG A 226 31.81 -1.18 -6.86
CA ARG A 226 32.03 -0.80 -8.27
C ARG A 226 30.83 -1.21 -9.13
N GLN A 227 30.43 -2.49 -9.07
CA GLN A 227 29.30 -3.01 -9.83
C GLN A 227 27.98 -2.30 -9.48
N ARG A 228 27.74 -2.02 -8.20
CA ARG A 228 26.55 -1.25 -7.77
C ARG A 228 26.56 0.18 -8.33
N LYS A 229 27.73 0.83 -8.40
CA LYS A 229 27.87 2.16 -8.99
C LYS A 229 27.61 2.14 -10.50
N ASP A 230 28.06 1.10 -11.20
CA ASP A 230 27.79 0.94 -12.62
C ASP A 230 26.31 0.63 -12.89
N LEU A 231 25.71 -0.25 -12.10
CA LEU A 231 24.27 -0.56 -12.16
C LEU A 231 23.40 0.68 -11.92
N LYS A 232 23.82 1.59 -11.02
CA LYS A 232 23.07 2.83 -10.75
C LYS A 232 22.94 3.73 -12.00
N LYS A 233 23.78 3.57 -13.02
CA LYS A 233 23.64 4.30 -14.29
C LYS A 233 22.45 3.81 -15.13
N LEU A 234 21.92 2.63 -14.81
CA LEU A 234 20.75 2.02 -15.44
C LEU A 234 19.46 2.24 -14.63
N GLU A 235 19.54 3.00 -13.53
CA GLU A 235 18.38 3.33 -12.70
C GLU A 235 17.36 4.13 -13.54
N PRO A 236 16.09 3.71 -13.58
CA PRO A 236 15.08 4.44 -14.32
C PRO A 236 14.88 5.84 -13.71
N TYR A 237 14.70 6.84 -14.58
CA TYR A 237 14.38 8.20 -14.14
C TYR A 237 12.92 8.37 -13.70
N PHE A 238 12.08 7.39 -14.04
CA PHE A 238 10.65 7.43 -13.78
C PHE A 238 10.15 6.02 -13.47
N CYS A 239 9.84 5.79 -12.20
CA CYS A 239 9.38 4.51 -11.68
C CYS A 239 7.88 4.56 -11.35
N PHE A 240 7.27 3.41 -11.13
CA PHE A 240 5.85 3.35 -10.77
C PHE A 240 5.54 4.09 -9.46
N SER A 241 6.47 4.10 -8.49
CA SER A 241 6.34 4.90 -7.27
C SER A 241 6.20 6.41 -7.56
N ASP A 242 6.89 6.91 -8.58
CA ASP A 242 6.80 8.31 -8.99
C ASP A 242 5.44 8.59 -9.59
N VAL A 243 4.91 7.67 -10.40
CA VAL A 243 3.54 7.74 -10.93
C VAL A 243 2.53 7.81 -9.78
N VAL A 244 2.62 6.92 -8.78
CA VAL A 244 1.72 6.91 -7.62
C VAL A 244 1.72 8.27 -6.91
N ASN A 245 2.90 8.81 -6.62
CA ASN A 245 3.03 10.09 -5.90
C ASN A 245 2.54 11.27 -6.75
N LEU A 246 3.03 11.39 -7.98
CA LEU A 246 2.71 12.52 -8.86
C LEU A 246 1.26 12.51 -9.30
N PHE A 247 0.69 11.34 -9.58
CA PHE A 247 -0.71 11.23 -9.99
C PHE A 247 -1.66 11.46 -8.81
N SER A 248 -1.35 10.95 -7.62
CA SER A 248 -2.13 11.27 -6.40
C SER A 248 -2.13 12.78 -6.12
N HIS A 249 -0.97 13.44 -6.28
CA HIS A 249 -0.87 14.89 -6.14
C HIS A 249 -1.66 15.63 -7.21
N TYR A 250 -1.61 15.17 -8.46
CA TYR A 250 -2.42 15.71 -9.55
C TYR A 250 -3.91 15.58 -9.26
N MET A 251 -4.38 14.40 -8.83
CA MET A 251 -5.78 14.16 -8.45
C MET A 251 -6.22 15.11 -7.33
N SER A 252 -5.43 15.20 -6.25
CA SER A 252 -5.73 16.08 -5.11
C SER A 252 -5.80 17.55 -5.52
N THR A 253 -4.81 18.05 -6.27
CA THR A 253 -4.75 19.45 -6.72
C THR A 253 -5.92 19.83 -7.64
N ASN A 254 -6.44 18.85 -8.39
CA ASN A 254 -7.56 19.04 -9.31
C ASN A 254 -8.92 18.60 -8.72
N ASN A 255 -8.98 18.28 -7.42
CA ASN A 255 -10.18 17.78 -6.74
C ASN A 255 -10.82 16.55 -7.43
N LEU A 256 -9.99 15.66 -7.99
CA LEU A 256 -10.43 14.41 -8.60
C LEU A 256 -10.43 13.31 -7.54
N SER A 257 -11.55 12.61 -7.40
CA SER A 257 -11.70 11.46 -6.49
C SER A 257 -11.67 10.11 -7.21
N THR A 258 -11.86 10.12 -8.54
CA THR A 258 -11.87 8.96 -9.43
C THR A 258 -11.06 9.28 -10.67
N TYR A 259 -10.69 8.23 -11.41
CA TYR A 259 -10.03 8.35 -12.69
C TYR A 259 -10.28 7.09 -13.54
N THR A 260 -10.04 7.21 -14.82
CA THR A 260 -10.05 6.12 -15.81
C THR A 260 -8.61 5.72 -16.17
N MET A 261 -8.43 4.48 -16.63
CA MET A 261 -7.12 4.01 -17.11
C MET A 261 -6.53 4.92 -18.18
N GLN A 262 -7.37 5.45 -19.08
CA GLN A 262 -6.93 6.37 -20.13
C GLN A 262 -6.39 7.69 -19.58
N GLU A 263 -7.00 8.26 -18.53
CA GLU A 263 -6.52 9.49 -17.89
C GLU A 263 -5.17 9.26 -17.21
N LEU A 264 -5.00 8.11 -16.55
CA LEU A 264 -3.72 7.72 -15.95
C LEU A 264 -2.62 7.55 -17.02
N GLU A 265 -2.91 6.82 -18.10
CA GLU A 265 -1.96 6.60 -19.19
C GLU A 265 -1.58 7.93 -19.87
N THR A 266 -2.56 8.79 -20.14
CA THR A 266 -2.32 10.14 -20.70
C THR A 266 -1.43 10.97 -19.78
N PHE A 267 -1.62 10.88 -18.46
CA PHE A 267 -0.76 11.55 -17.49
C PHE A 267 0.68 11.02 -17.54
N ILE A 268 0.85 9.70 -17.59
CA ILE A 268 2.17 9.04 -17.67
C ILE A 268 2.90 9.44 -18.96
N ASP A 269 2.21 9.44 -20.10
CA ASP A 269 2.79 9.83 -21.39
C ASP A 269 3.27 11.27 -21.39
N ASN A 270 2.42 12.19 -20.89
CA ASN A 270 2.78 13.61 -20.77
C ASN A 270 3.98 13.82 -19.85
N LYS A 271 4.09 13.06 -18.76
CA LYS A 271 5.24 13.13 -17.85
C LYS A 271 6.50 12.57 -18.47
N THR A 272 6.40 11.47 -19.19
CA THR A 272 7.54 10.83 -19.85
C THR A 272 8.12 11.72 -20.96
N GLN A 273 7.30 12.49 -21.67
CA GLN A 273 7.75 13.46 -22.68
C GLN A 273 8.47 14.69 -22.09
N GLN A 274 8.34 14.94 -20.79
CA GLN A 274 8.97 16.07 -20.10
C GLN A 274 10.34 15.73 -19.49
N LEU A 275 10.74 14.45 -19.52
CA LEU A 275 12.00 13.93 -18.99
C LEU A 275 13.06 13.83 -20.08
#